data_AF-A0AAN9A072-F1
#
_entry.id   AF-A0AAN9A072-F1
#
_cell.length_a   1.000
_cell.length_b   1.000
_cell.length_c   1.000
_cell.angle_alpha   90.00
_cell.angle_beta   90.00
_cell.angle_gamma   90.00
#
_symmetry.space_group_name_H-M   'P 1'
#
loop_
_entity.id
_entity.type
_entity.pdbx_description
1 polymer ?
#
loop_
_entity_poly.entity_id
_entity_poly.type
_entity_poly.pdbx_seq_one_letter_code
_entity_poly.pdbx_strand_id
1 'polypeptide(L)'
;MKILFSFRIDGPSFKESPQDQYADVGENVTLQCQVDSSPDPTVVWINQQSQTVVGKGQELNIVVDKHTVGYYLCIAKVEGFPEISTVLGPSKSKM
;
A
#
# COMPACT_ATOMS: atom_id res chain seq x y z
N MET A 1 -26.16 -25.04 -23.23
CA MET A 1 -25.45 -23.76 -23.00
C MET A 1 -24.91 -23.78 -21.58
N LYS A 2 -23.61 -24.05 -21.40
CA LYS A 2 -22.94 -23.93 -20.09
C LYS A 2 -21.87 -22.86 -20.27
N ILE A 3 -22.16 -21.65 -19.80
CA ILE A 3 -21.17 -20.57 -19.78
C ILE A 3 -20.23 -20.91 -18.63
N LEU A 4 -19.17 -21.67 -18.91
CA LEU A 4 -18.04 -21.82 -17.99
C LEU A 4 -17.31 -20.49 -17.98
N PHE A 5 -17.73 -19.56 -17.11
CA PHE A 5 -16.90 -18.44 -16.75
C PHE A 5 -15.72 -18.99 -15.96
N SER A 6 -14.61 -19.28 -16.64
CA SER A 6 -13.33 -19.45 -15.98
C SER A 6 -12.89 -18.09 -15.43
N PHE A 7 -13.48 -17.67 -14.30
CA PHE A 7 -12.95 -16.57 -13.50
C PHE A 7 -11.57 -17.00 -13.03
N ARG A 8 -10.53 -16.43 -13.64
CA ARG A 8 -9.16 -16.57 -13.16
C ARG A 8 -9.12 -15.84 -11.81
N ILE A 9 -8.94 -16.62 -10.75
CA ILE A 9 -8.74 -16.10 -9.41
C ILE A 9 -7.23 -16.01 -9.21
N ASP A 10 -6.73 -14.79 -9.08
CA ASP A 10 -5.32 -14.48 -8.96
C ASP A 10 -5.05 -13.88 -7.57
N GLY A 11 -4.01 -14.40 -6.92
CA GLY A 11 -3.57 -13.91 -5.61
C GLY A 11 -2.96 -12.50 -5.71
N PRO A 12 -2.81 -11.81 -4.57
CA PRO A 12 -2.26 -10.46 -4.56
C PRO A 12 -0.80 -10.47 -4.98
N SER A 13 -0.44 -9.52 -5.84
CA SER A 13 0.94 -9.26 -6.25
C SER A 13 1.16 -7.75 -6.38
N PHE A 14 2.34 -7.26 -5.99
CA PHE A 14 2.66 -5.85 -6.16
C PHE A 14 2.94 -5.55 -7.64
N LYS A 15 2.23 -4.57 -8.22
CA LYS A 15 2.48 -4.08 -9.59
C LYS A 15 3.86 -3.48 -9.73
N GLU A 16 4.22 -2.68 -8.74
CA GLU A 16 5.46 -1.94 -8.66
C GLU A 16 6.04 -2.10 -7.27
N SER A 17 7.36 -2.10 -7.18
CA SER A 17 8.02 -1.96 -5.89
C SER A 17 7.62 -0.62 -5.29
N PRO A 18 7.08 -0.59 -4.06
CA PRO A 18 6.77 0.66 -3.39
C PRO A 18 8.03 1.52 -3.31
N GLN A 19 7.87 2.80 -3.66
CA GLN A 19 8.99 3.74 -3.67
C GLN A 19 8.92 4.62 -2.44
N ASP A 20 10.06 4.75 -1.79
CA ASP A 20 10.24 5.73 -0.74
C ASP A 20 10.01 7.14 -1.29
N GLN A 21 9.38 8.01 -0.49
CA GLN A 21 9.01 9.36 -0.91
C GLN A 21 9.74 10.44 -0.10
N TYR A 22 9.80 11.65 -0.67
CA TYR A 22 10.30 12.86 -0.02
C TYR A 22 9.33 14.01 -0.28
N ALA A 23 9.04 14.80 0.75
CA ALA A 23 8.22 16.00 0.67
C ALA A 23 8.56 16.93 1.84
N ASP A 24 8.40 18.23 1.64
CA ASP A 24 8.65 19.23 2.67
C ASP A 24 7.50 19.29 3.69
N VAL A 25 7.79 19.81 4.89
CA VAL A 25 6.76 19.96 5.93
C VAL A 25 5.64 20.88 5.43
N GLY A 26 4.40 20.42 5.53
CA GLY A 26 3.20 21.10 5.04
C GLY A 26 2.79 20.70 3.64
N GLU A 27 3.62 19.95 2.90
CA GLU A 27 3.25 19.40 1.59
C GLU A 27 2.44 18.11 1.71
N ASN A 28 1.73 17.77 0.64
CA ASN A 28 1.04 16.49 0.50
C ASN A 28 1.93 15.49 -0.23
N VAL A 29 2.03 14.28 0.31
CA VAL A 29 2.68 13.15 -0.35
C VAL A 29 1.69 12.00 -0.51
N THR A 30 1.75 11.34 -1.66
CA THR A 30 0.94 10.16 -1.97
C THR A 30 1.81 8.91 -1.93
N LEU A 31 1.60 8.08 -0.93
CA LEU A 31 2.22 6.75 -0.84
C LEU A 31 1.44 5.77 -1.71
N GLN A 32 2.17 4.95 -2.47
CA GLN A 32 1.62 4.06 -3.48
C GLN A 32 1.89 2.60 -3.12
N CYS A 33 0.83 1.79 -3.08
CA CYS A 33 0.88 0.35 -2.87
C CYS A 33 -0.06 -0.32 -3.86
N GLN A 34 0.40 -0.36 -5.12
CA GLN A 34 -0.36 -0.85 -6.25
C GLN A 34 -0.33 -2.37 -6.27
N VAL A 35 -1.51 -3.00 -6.23
CA VAL A 35 -1.67 -4.46 -6.10
C VAL A 35 -2.55 -4.97 -7.22
N ASP A 36 -2.04 -5.94 -7.97
CA ASP A 36 -2.81 -6.74 -8.91
C ASP A 36 -3.38 -7.97 -8.21
N SER A 37 -4.70 -8.14 -8.34
CA SER A 37 -5.41 -9.35 -7.94
C SER A 37 -6.76 -9.46 -8.62
N SER A 38 -7.33 -10.66 -8.60
CA SER A 38 -8.70 -10.93 -9.01
C SER A 38 -9.27 -11.96 -8.05
N PRO A 39 -10.23 -11.63 -7.15
CA PRO A 39 -10.96 -10.36 -6.99
C PRO A 39 -10.11 -9.17 -6.48
N ASP A 40 -10.72 -7.98 -6.42
CA ASP A 40 -10.07 -6.75 -5.93
C ASP A 40 -9.50 -6.92 -4.51
N PRO A 41 -8.31 -6.36 -4.22
CA PRO A 41 -7.67 -6.52 -2.93
C PRO A 41 -8.22 -5.52 -1.91
N THR A 42 -8.26 -5.94 -0.65
CA THR A 42 -8.36 -5.01 0.48
C THR A 42 -6.96 -4.55 0.86
N VAL A 43 -6.69 -3.25 0.72
CA VAL A 43 -5.41 -2.65 1.11
C VAL A 43 -5.59 -1.78 2.34
N VAL A 44 -4.71 -1.96 3.33
CA VAL A 44 -4.65 -1.18 4.57
C VAL A 44 -3.25 -0.63 4.81
N TRP A 45 -3.20 0.56 5.39
CA TRP A 45 -1.96 1.24 5.73
C TRP A 45 -1.81 1.38 7.23
N ILE A 46 -0.66 0.97 7.76
CA ILE A 46 -0.32 1.03 9.18
C ILE A 46 0.89 1.94 9.37
N ASN A 47 0.75 2.97 10.19
CA ASN A 47 1.89 3.76 10.62
C ASN A 47 2.71 2.94 11.62
N GLN A 48 3.97 2.65 11.30
CA GLN A 48 4.82 1.75 12.09
C GLN A 48 5.20 2.31 13.47
N GLN A 49 5.16 3.63 13.66
CA GLN A 49 5.47 4.23 14.95
C GLN A 49 4.30 4.13 15.91
N SER A 50 3.09 4.46 15.44
CA SER A 50 1.87 4.42 16.27
C SER A 50 1.21 3.04 16.31
N GLN A 51 1.57 2.13 15.40
CA GLN A 51 0.93 0.82 15.21
C GLN A 51 -0.59 0.94 14.98
N THR A 52 -1.01 2.01 14.29
CA THR A 52 -2.44 2.26 14.00
C THR A 52 -2.71 2.26 12.50
N VAL A 53 -3.94 1.88 12.14
CA VAL A 53 -4.44 1.98 10.76
C VAL A 53 -4.70 3.45 10.43
N VAL A 54 -4.02 3.96 9.42
CA VAL A 54 -4.09 5.37 9.00
C VAL A 54 -4.83 5.57 7.68
N GLY A 55 -5.10 4.50 6.95
CA GLY A 55 -5.87 4.57 5.70
C GLY A 55 -6.11 3.24 5.03
N LYS A 56 -6.87 3.28 3.94
CA LYS A 56 -7.26 2.13 3.12
C LYS A 56 -7.19 2.51 1.64
N GLY A 57 -6.99 1.51 0.79
CA GLY A 57 -6.85 1.68 -0.66
C GLY A 57 -5.40 1.62 -1.14
N GLN A 58 -5.21 1.54 -2.45
CA GLN A 58 -3.88 1.40 -3.07
C GLN A 58 -3.03 2.67 -2.97
N GLU A 59 -3.64 3.79 -2.56
CA GLU A 59 -2.98 5.08 -2.35
C GLU A 59 -3.26 5.59 -0.94
N LEU A 60 -2.28 6.22 -0.31
CA LEU A 60 -2.43 6.92 0.95
C LEU A 60 -1.90 8.35 0.82
N ASN A 61 -2.79 9.32 0.96
CA ASN A 61 -2.44 10.75 0.94
C ASN A 61 -2.23 11.25 2.37
N ILE A 62 -1.04 11.78 2.65
CA ILE A 62 -0.70 12.36 3.96
C ILE A 62 -0.11 13.76 3.79
N VAL A 63 -0.44 14.65 4.72
CA VAL A 63 0.27 15.93 4.88
C VAL A 63 1.51 15.67 5.71
N VAL A 64 2.67 16.16 5.27
CA VAL A 64 3.94 15.95 5.98
C VAL A 64 4.00 16.87 7.21
N ASP A 65 4.10 16.27 8.38
CA ASP A 65 4.38 16.91 9.65
C ASP A 65 5.28 16.01 10.53
N LYS A 66 5.62 16.47 11.73
CA LYS A 66 6.46 15.71 12.66
C LYS A 66 5.87 14.37 13.14
N HIS A 67 4.58 14.14 12.96
CA HIS A 67 3.86 12.93 13.36
C HIS A 67 3.63 11.98 12.18
N THR A 68 3.60 12.48 10.95
CA THR A 68 3.41 11.69 9.73
C THR A 68 4.73 11.27 9.08
N VAL A 69 5.86 11.90 9.44
CA VAL A 69 7.19 11.39 9.03
C VAL A 69 7.46 10.04 9.69
N GLY A 70 7.74 9.02 8.89
CA GLY A 70 8.09 7.70 9.40
C GLY A 70 7.91 6.60 8.37
N TYR A 71 7.83 5.37 8.86
CA TYR A 71 7.62 4.18 8.05
C TYR A 71 6.16 3.75 8.07
N TYR A 72 5.67 3.31 6.92
CA TYR A 72 4.31 2.84 6.72
C TYR A 72 4.32 1.42 6.18
N LEU A 73 3.56 0.53 6.80
CA LEU A 73 3.36 -0.82 6.31
C LEU A 73 2.06 -0.85 5.50
N CYS A 74 2.18 -1.16 4.22
CA CYS A 74 1.05 -1.54 3.40
C CYS A 74 0.82 -3.05 3.55
N ILE A 75 -0.43 -3.45 3.78
CA ILE A 75 -0.87 -4.84 3.78
C ILE A 75 -1.99 -4.98 2.74
N ALA A 76 -1.85 -5.96 1.86
CA ALA A 76 -2.84 -6.29 0.84
C ALA A 76 -3.37 -7.70 1.04
N LYS A 77 -4.70 -7.81 1.10
CA LYS A 77 -5.41 -9.05 1.38
C LYS A 77 -6.41 -9.35 0.28
N VAL A 78 -6.42 -10.59 -0.18
CA VAL A 78 -7.43 -11.15 -1.08
C VAL A 78 -7.96 -12.41 -0.42
N GLU A 79 -9.27 -12.61 -0.43
CA GLU A 79 -9.88 -13.78 0.19
C GLU A 79 -9.37 -15.07 -0.45
N GLY A 80 -8.97 -16.04 0.38
CA GLY A 80 -8.43 -17.33 -0.08
C GLY A 80 -6.93 -17.34 -0.36
N PHE A 81 -6.22 -16.20 -0.24
CA PHE A 81 -4.77 -16.11 -0.42
C PHE A 81 -4.05 -15.58 0.84
N PRO A 82 -2.77 -15.92 1.03
CA PRO A 82 -1.92 -15.22 2.00
C PRO A 82 -1.87 -13.73 1.70
N GLU A 83 -1.85 -12.91 2.75
CA GLU A 83 -1.61 -11.48 2.61
C GLU A 83 -0.15 -11.20 2.23
N ILE A 84 0.05 -10.15 1.44
CA ILE A 84 1.37 -9.61 1.14
C ILE A 84 1.50 -8.27 1.83
N SER A 85 2.72 -7.93 2.22
CA SER A 85 2.99 -6.66 2.90
C SER A 85 4.32 -6.09 2.51
N THR A 86 4.44 -4.77 2.61
CA THR A 86 5.66 -4.05 2.28
C THR A 86 5.76 -2.75 3.07
N VAL A 87 6.98 -2.35 3.41
CA VAL A 87 7.26 -1.16 4.21
C VAL A 87 7.74 -0.05 3.29
N LEU A 88 7.10 1.10 3.37
CA LEU A 88 7.51 2.34 2.72
C LEU A 88 8.12 3.28 3.75
N GLY A 89 9.25 3.89 3.41
CA GLY A 89 9.91 4.86 4.26
C GLY A 89 10.13 6.21 3.59
N PRO A 90 10.77 7.13 4.32
CA PRO A 90 11.38 8.31 3.72
C PRO A 90 12.54 7.87 2.81
N SER A 91 12.64 8.46 1.62
CA SER A 91 13.73 8.13 0.69
C SER A 91 15.06 8.54 1.30
N LYS A 92 16.05 7.63 1.28
CA LYS A 92 17.41 7.97 1.69
C LYS A 92 17.96 8.99 0.70
N SER A 93 18.28 10.19 1.20
CA SER A 93 18.85 11.27 0.42
C SER A 93 19.99 10.79 -0.48
N LYS A 94 19.92 11.19 -1.75
CA LYS A 94 21.09 11.38 -2.59
C LYS A 94 22.03 12.35 -1.86
N MET A 95 23.22 11.88 -1.51
CA MET A 95 24.32 12.79 -1.13
C MET A 95 24.58 13.81 -2.25
#